data_AF-A0A9Q3CZV3-F1
#
_entry.id   AF-A0A9Q3CZV3-F1
#
_cell.length_a   1.000
_cell.length_b   1.000
_cell.length_c   1.000
_cell.angle_alpha   90.00
_cell.angle_beta   90.00
_cell.angle_gamma   90.00
#
_symmetry.space_group_name_H-M   'P 1'
#
loop_
_entity.id
_entity.type
_entity.pdbx_description
1 polymer ?
#
loop_
_entity_poly.entity_id
_entity_poly.type
_entity_poly.pdbx_seq_one_letter_code
_entity_poly.pdbx_strand_id
1 'polypeptide(L)'
;MPPRRMTDDLGVGQPEHASADLPCLLNAISLLTNKVNKLQLDLESQKKINNKFNTAPANPHILNPVQRRFWDYPLALHFLLNLKHTILRFDGQNLSMWLENSATTITFVYKINQILIDSFLATLVDNDASSVLIVIVQTIDDSPKSLLSKQHPSPASLFLALKLHCDHSSCLDKLNTVRNLLTSFKDTGLQNTTKWLSLHQSIFANLVKWDVSLDYFYALLIQANVRLPDLVNHNVFEVLMHQSFNPTFANVSEATSSVVVPVAVVKHNASISAVSYTPPTQEY
;
A
#
# COMPACT_ATOMS: atom_id res chain seq x y z
N MET A 1 -53.40 -65.88 -30.52
CA MET A 1 -52.07 -66.47 -30.74
C MET A 1 -51.16 -65.40 -31.34
N PRO A 2 -49.90 -65.24 -30.88
CA PRO A 2 -49.43 -65.14 -29.51
C PRO A 2 -48.55 -63.83 -29.36
N PRO A 3 -47.65 -63.62 -28.37
CA PRO A 3 -47.58 -62.35 -27.61
C PRO A 3 -46.21 -61.64 -27.68
N ARG A 4 -46.06 -60.48 -27.02
CA ARG A 4 -44.79 -59.89 -26.50
C ARG A 4 -45.14 -58.52 -25.89
N ARG A 5 -44.56 -58.02 -24.80
CA ARG A 5 -43.75 -58.50 -23.68
C ARG A 5 -43.67 -57.25 -22.77
N MET A 6 -43.91 -57.38 -21.46
CA MET A 6 -43.52 -56.34 -20.50
C MET A 6 -41.99 -56.27 -20.44
N THR A 7 -41.46 -55.05 -20.39
CA THR A 7 -40.25 -54.71 -19.64
C THR A 7 -40.42 -53.30 -19.12
N ASP A 8 -40.55 -53.19 -17.80
CA ASP A 8 -40.14 -52.04 -17.01
C ASP A 8 -38.67 -51.72 -17.33
N ASP A 9 -38.30 -50.43 -17.37
CA ASP A 9 -37.11 -49.97 -16.64
C ASP A 9 -36.94 -48.44 -16.70
N LEU A 10 -36.87 -47.89 -15.48
CA LEU A 10 -35.97 -46.83 -15.05
C LEU A 10 -36.08 -45.45 -15.73
N GLY A 11 -36.80 -44.57 -15.02
CA GLY A 11 -36.56 -43.14 -15.09
C GLY A 11 -35.09 -42.82 -14.78
N VAL A 12 -34.33 -42.52 -15.82
CA VAL A 12 -33.02 -41.89 -15.71
C VAL A 12 -33.29 -40.39 -15.58
N GLY A 13 -33.10 -39.89 -14.36
CA GLY A 13 -33.01 -38.45 -14.11
C GLY A 13 -31.94 -37.85 -15.00
N GLN A 14 -32.32 -36.87 -15.81
CA GLN A 14 -31.37 -35.95 -16.42
C GLN A 14 -30.68 -35.16 -15.30
N PRO A 15 -29.34 -35.15 -15.20
CA PRO A 15 -28.66 -34.13 -14.44
C PRO A 15 -28.64 -32.86 -15.29
N GLU A 16 -29.63 -31.99 -15.10
CA GLU A 16 -29.46 -30.57 -15.36
C GLU A 16 -28.42 -30.00 -14.38
N HIS A 17 -27.61 -29.06 -14.86
CA HIS A 17 -26.50 -28.35 -14.18
C HIS A 17 -25.06 -28.86 -14.43
N ALA A 18 -24.62 -28.81 -15.69
CA ALA A 18 -23.20 -28.59 -16.01
C ALA A 18 -23.05 -28.02 -17.44
N SER A 19 -23.30 -26.73 -17.65
CA SER A 19 -23.07 -26.11 -18.98
C SER A 19 -22.92 -24.58 -19.00
N ALA A 20 -23.20 -23.86 -17.90
CA ALA A 20 -23.16 -22.39 -17.91
C ALA A 20 -21.76 -21.78 -17.64
N ASP A 21 -20.82 -22.53 -17.06
CA ASP A 21 -19.53 -21.98 -16.60
C ASP A 21 -18.39 -22.07 -17.62
N LEU A 22 -18.51 -22.96 -18.61
CA LEU A 22 -17.44 -23.20 -19.59
C LEU A 22 -17.16 -21.97 -20.50
N PRO A 23 -18.17 -21.22 -20.99
CA PRO A 23 -17.93 -20.02 -21.78
C PRO A 23 -17.28 -18.88 -20.98
N CYS A 24 -17.67 -18.73 -19.70
CA CYS A 24 -17.10 -17.73 -18.80
C CYS A 24 -15.64 -18.02 -18.45
N LEU A 25 -15.31 -19.29 -18.20
CA LEU A 25 -13.93 -19.72 -17.97
C LEU A 25 -13.04 -19.52 -19.20
N LEU A 26 -13.54 -19.84 -20.41
CA LEU A 26 -12.82 -19.61 -21.66
C LEU A 26 -12.55 -18.11 -21.90
N ASN A 27 -13.50 -17.25 -21.57
CA ASN A 27 -13.31 -15.80 -21.70
C ASN A 27 -12.30 -15.25 -20.68
N ALA A 28 -12.32 -15.75 -19.43
CA ALA A 28 -11.35 -15.39 -18.41
C ALA A 28 -9.92 -15.83 -18.78
N ILE A 29 -9.77 -17.05 -19.33
CA ILE A 29 -8.48 -17.57 -19.83
C ILE A 29 -7.96 -16.72 -20.99
N SER A 30 -8.83 -16.33 -21.94
CA SER A 30 -8.46 -15.44 -23.04
C SER A 30 -7.98 -14.07 -22.54
N LEU A 31 -8.70 -13.48 -21.58
CA LEU A 31 -8.32 -12.20 -20.97
C LEU A 31 -6.97 -12.26 -20.25
N LEU A 32 -6.73 -13.33 -19.49
CA LEU A 32 -5.46 -13.57 -18.81
C LEU A 32 -4.31 -13.77 -19.80
N THR A 33 -4.53 -14.56 -20.85
CA THR A 33 -3.54 -14.79 -21.90
C THR A 33 -3.13 -13.49 -22.59
N ASN A 34 -4.10 -12.62 -22.89
CA ASN A 34 -3.83 -11.30 -23.46
C ASN A 34 -3.04 -10.39 -22.52
N LYS A 35 -3.34 -10.42 -21.21
CA LYS A 35 -2.58 -9.66 -20.21
C LYS A 35 -1.14 -10.15 -20.07
N VAL A 36 -0.93 -11.47 -20.06
CA VAL A 36 0.40 -12.07 -19.99
C VAL A 36 1.22 -11.70 -21.22
N ASN A 37 0.64 -11.82 -22.42
CA ASN A 37 1.31 -11.44 -23.67
C ASN A 37 1.71 -9.96 -23.68
N LYS A 38 0.84 -9.08 -23.17
CA LYS A 38 1.15 -7.65 -23.04
C LYS A 38 2.32 -7.39 -22.07
N LEU A 39 2.31 -8.02 -20.90
CA LEU A 39 3.41 -7.89 -19.92
C LEU A 39 4.73 -8.42 -20.49
N GLN A 40 4.69 -9.47 -21.30
CA GLN A 40 5.86 -10.06 -21.92
C GLN A 40 6.46 -9.13 -23.00
N LEU A 41 5.61 -8.47 -23.79
CA LEU A 41 6.02 -7.42 -24.73
C LEU A 41 6.59 -6.20 -24.01
N ASP A 42 5.98 -5.78 -22.91
CA ASP A 42 6.47 -4.64 -22.11
C ASP A 42 7.85 -4.97 -21.48
N LEU A 43 8.04 -6.20 -20.99
CA LEU A 43 9.33 -6.67 -20.48
C LEU A 43 10.41 -6.73 -21.57
N GLU A 44 10.08 -7.20 -22.76
CA GLU A 44 11.01 -7.20 -23.90
C GLU A 44 11.36 -5.80 -24.39
N SER A 45 10.38 -4.89 -24.40
CA SER A 45 10.60 -3.46 -24.67
C SER A 45 11.57 -2.85 -23.66
N GLN A 46 11.38 -3.13 -22.35
CA GLN A 46 12.30 -2.68 -21.31
C GLN A 46 13.70 -3.29 -21.46
N LYS A 47 13.82 -4.59 -21.77
CA LYS A 47 15.11 -5.24 -22.05
C LYS A 47 15.82 -4.61 -23.25
N LYS A 48 15.08 -4.27 -24.30
CA LYS A 48 15.64 -3.64 -25.51
C LYS A 48 16.09 -2.19 -25.25
N ILE A 49 15.36 -1.46 -24.41
CA ILE A 49 15.77 -0.14 -23.92
C ILE A 49 17.05 -0.28 -23.08
N ASN A 50 17.10 -1.23 -22.14
CA ASN A 50 18.28 -1.48 -21.31
C ASN A 50 19.53 -1.89 -22.14
N ASN A 51 19.34 -2.73 -23.16
CA ASN A 51 20.42 -3.13 -24.05
C ASN A 51 20.91 -2.00 -24.96
N LYS A 52 20.06 -1.03 -25.33
CA LYS A 52 20.48 0.19 -26.03
C LYS A 52 21.32 1.12 -25.15
N PHE A 53 21.15 1.09 -23.83
CA PHE A 53 22.02 1.80 -22.89
C PHE A 53 23.34 1.06 -22.64
N ASN A 54 23.37 -0.26 -22.82
CA ASN A 54 24.58 -1.09 -22.63
C ASN A 54 25.48 -1.19 -23.87
N THR A 55 25.15 -0.54 -24.99
CA THR A 55 26.02 -0.45 -26.18
C THR A 55 26.67 0.94 -26.34
N ALA A 56 27.02 1.59 -25.23
CA ALA A 56 28.05 2.62 -25.25
C ALA A 56 29.44 1.94 -25.29
N PRO A 57 30.40 2.43 -26.08
CA PRO A 57 31.73 1.82 -26.15
C PRO A 57 32.38 1.85 -24.77
N ALA A 58 32.90 0.70 -24.35
CA ALA A 58 33.71 0.55 -23.16
C ALA A 58 34.89 1.52 -23.20
N ASN A 59 34.83 2.59 -22.41
CA ASN A 59 36.01 3.36 -22.04
C ASN A 59 35.88 3.77 -20.56
N PRO A 60 36.69 3.20 -19.64
CA PRO A 60 36.63 3.54 -18.24
C PRO A 60 37.28 4.91 -18.01
N HIS A 61 36.63 5.77 -17.21
CA HIS A 61 37.14 7.04 -16.68
C HIS A 61 37.12 8.32 -17.55
N ILE A 62 35.95 8.72 -18.03
CA ILE A 62 35.65 10.17 -18.08
C ILE A 62 34.35 10.42 -17.33
N LEU A 63 34.48 10.63 -16.02
CA LEU A 63 33.41 11.24 -15.23
C LEU A 63 33.03 12.57 -15.87
N ASN A 64 31.74 12.77 -16.12
CA ASN A 64 31.25 14.08 -16.52
C ASN A 64 31.61 15.08 -15.39
N PRO A 65 32.12 16.28 -15.70
CA PRO A 65 32.41 17.32 -14.72
C PRO A 65 31.31 17.53 -13.67
N VAL A 66 30.03 17.35 -14.04
CA VAL A 66 28.89 17.42 -13.14
C VAL A 66 28.92 16.31 -12.06
N GLN A 67 29.15 15.06 -12.46
CA GLN A 67 29.23 13.93 -11.53
C GLN A 67 30.42 14.08 -10.59
N ARG A 68 31.58 14.51 -11.12
CA ARG A 68 32.75 14.78 -10.28
C ARG A 68 32.47 15.86 -9.23
N ARG A 69 31.83 16.97 -9.63
CA ARG A 69 31.41 18.02 -8.68
C ARG A 69 30.38 17.52 -7.67
N PHE A 70 29.49 16.62 -8.08
CA PHE A 70 28.52 16.02 -7.19
C PHE A 70 29.19 15.13 -6.13
N TRP A 71 30.27 14.43 -6.50
CA TRP A 71 31.06 13.64 -5.54
C TRP A 71 31.75 14.52 -4.50
N ASP A 72 32.35 15.62 -4.95
CA ASP A 72 33.08 16.53 -4.07
C ASP A 72 32.14 17.33 -3.15
N TYR A 73 30.99 17.76 -3.69
CA TYR A 73 30.04 18.65 -3.00
C TYR A 73 28.57 18.28 -3.26
N PRO A 74 28.10 17.11 -2.76
CA PRO A 74 26.77 16.60 -3.08
C PRO A 74 25.64 17.53 -2.64
N LEU A 75 25.74 18.10 -1.44
CA LEU A 75 24.74 19.03 -0.91
C LEU A 75 24.75 20.38 -1.62
N ALA A 76 25.92 20.89 -1.96
CA ALA A 76 26.02 22.17 -2.64
C ALA A 76 25.32 22.10 -4.01
N LEU A 77 25.52 21.01 -4.75
CA LEU A 77 24.83 20.80 -6.02
C LEU A 77 23.32 20.58 -5.80
N HIS A 78 22.93 19.80 -4.80
CA HIS A 78 21.52 19.62 -4.46
C HIS A 78 20.80 20.95 -4.18
N PHE A 79 21.37 21.81 -3.34
CA PHE A 79 20.78 23.10 -3.00
C PHE A 79 20.85 24.12 -4.14
N LEU A 80 21.88 24.05 -5.00
CA LEU A 80 21.94 24.85 -6.22
C LEU A 80 20.76 24.55 -7.16
N LEU A 81 20.37 23.28 -7.28
CA LEU A 81 19.26 22.84 -8.13
C LEU A 81 17.89 23.06 -7.46
N ASN A 82 17.84 23.01 -6.13
CA ASN A 82 16.60 23.00 -5.37
C ASN A 82 16.55 24.16 -4.36
N LEU A 83 16.23 25.36 -4.84
CA LEU A 83 16.27 26.61 -4.07
C LEU A 83 15.38 26.64 -2.82
N LYS A 84 14.39 25.76 -2.71
CA LYS A 84 13.53 25.64 -1.52
C LYS A 84 14.21 24.91 -0.35
N HIS A 85 15.35 24.25 -0.60
CA HIS A 85 16.13 23.52 0.40
C HIS A 85 15.24 22.61 1.26
N THR A 86 14.32 21.89 0.62
CA THR A 86 13.30 21.10 1.32
C THR A 86 13.93 20.03 2.19
N ILE A 87 13.73 20.14 3.50
CA ILE A 87 14.05 19.10 4.48
C ILE A 87 12.80 18.24 4.69
N LEU A 88 12.90 16.93 4.47
CA LEU A 88 11.81 15.98 4.68
C LEU A 88 11.43 15.97 6.15
N ARG A 89 10.16 16.28 6.40
CA ARG A 89 9.57 16.16 7.72
C ARG A 89 9.23 14.71 8.02
N PHE A 90 9.45 14.28 9.26
CA PHE A 90 9.22 12.88 9.65
C PHE A 90 7.75 12.43 9.50
N ASP A 91 6.82 13.37 9.59
CA ASP A 91 5.38 13.16 9.36
C ASP A 91 5.01 13.00 7.87
N GLY A 92 5.96 13.21 6.95
CA GLY A 92 5.76 13.03 5.51
C GLY A 92 4.96 14.13 4.83
N GLN A 93 4.61 15.23 5.52
CA GLN A 93 3.75 16.29 4.96
C GLN A 93 4.29 16.91 3.67
N ASN A 94 5.62 16.94 3.52
CA ASN A 94 6.30 17.48 2.34
C ASN A 94 7.03 16.40 1.52
N LEU A 95 6.65 15.12 1.66
CA LEU A 95 7.28 14.00 0.96
C LEU A 95 7.32 14.22 -0.56
N SER A 96 6.21 14.64 -1.18
CA SER A 96 6.14 14.86 -2.63
C SER A 96 7.19 15.87 -3.11
N MET A 97 7.29 17.02 -2.43
CA MET A 97 8.27 18.06 -2.77
C MET A 97 9.71 17.58 -2.52
N TRP A 98 9.94 16.80 -1.46
CA TRP A 98 11.25 16.23 -1.19
C TRP A 98 11.67 15.18 -2.22
N LEU A 99 10.74 14.34 -2.66
CA LEU A 99 10.94 13.36 -3.74
C LEU A 99 11.27 14.06 -5.07
N GLU A 100 10.56 15.13 -5.40
CA GLU A 100 10.81 15.94 -6.58
C GLU A 100 12.21 16.57 -6.57
N ASN A 101 12.63 17.15 -5.44
CA ASN A 101 13.96 17.75 -5.32
C ASN A 101 15.09 16.69 -5.44
N SER A 102 14.88 15.53 -4.80
CA SER A 102 15.79 14.39 -4.89
C SER A 102 15.89 13.89 -6.32
N ALA A 103 14.74 13.76 -7.00
CA ALA A 103 14.66 13.35 -8.39
C ALA A 103 15.35 14.33 -9.35
N THR A 104 15.12 15.64 -9.18
CA THR A 104 15.79 16.69 -9.96
C THR A 104 17.30 16.57 -9.85
N THR A 105 17.81 16.34 -8.64
CA THR A 105 19.26 16.18 -8.41
C THR A 105 19.82 14.94 -9.11
N ILE A 106 19.19 13.79 -8.91
CA ILE A 106 19.66 12.51 -9.45
C ILE A 106 19.55 12.51 -10.99
N THR A 107 18.44 12.96 -11.55
CA THR A 107 18.25 13.04 -13.01
C THR A 107 19.21 14.02 -13.66
N PHE A 108 19.52 15.16 -13.03
CA PHE A 108 20.51 16.11 -13.52
C PHE A 108 21.93 15.52 -13.54
N VAL A 109 22.34 14.87 -12.44
CA VAL A 109 23.70 14.32 -12.29
C VAL A 109 23.93 13.12 -13.22
N TYR A 110 22.98 12.19 -13.28
CA TYR A 110 23.14 10.91 -13.97
C TYR A 110 22.46 10.85 -15.34
N LYS A 111 21.76 11.92 -15.76
CA LYS A 111 21.03 12.00 -17.04
C LYS A 111 20.06 10.83 -17.24
N ILE A 112 19.41 10.40 -16.17
CA ILE A 112 18.40 9.33 -16.18
C ILE A 112 16.99 9.91 -16.23
N ASN A 113 16.04 9.09 -16.68
CA ASN A 113 14.62 9.43 -16.59
C ASN A 113 14.14 9.30 -15.12
N GLN A 114 13.32 10.24 -14.67
CA GLN A 114 12.74 10.27 -13.31
C GLN A 114 12.00 8.97 -12.95
N ILE A 115 11.34 8.32 -13.91
CA ILE A 115 10.61 7.07 -13.69
C ILE A 115 11.54 5.92 -13.27
N LEU A 116 12.83 6.01 -13.61
CA LEU A 116 13.83 4.97 -13.34
C LEU A 116 14.64 5.22 -12.06
N ILE A 117 14.31 6.23 -11.26
CA ILE A 117 15.10 6.57 -10.07
C ILE A 117 15.18 5.39 -9.09
N ASP A 118 14.05 4.76 -8.78
CA ASP A 118 14.02 3.71 -7.76
C ASP A 118 14.87 2.50 -8.16
N SER A 119 14.84 2.10 -9.44
CA SER A 119 15.71 1.04 -9.95
C SER A 119 17.16 1.48 -10.06
N PHE A 120 17.41 2.73 -10.46
CA PHE A 120 18.75 3.29 -10.56
C PHE A 120 19.46 3.36 -9.19
N LEU A 121 18.76 3.78 -8.14
CA LEU A 121 19.31 3.85 -6.79
C LEU A 121 19.87 2.50 -6.30
N ALA A 122 19.25 1.39 -6.73
CA ALA A 122 19.70 0.03 -6.39
C ALA A 122 20.98 -0.38 -7.13
N THR A 123 21.33 0.32 -8.21
CA THR A 123 22.55 0.06 -9.01
C THR A 123 23.76 0.89 -8.57
N LEU A 124 23.57 1.86 -7.68
CA LEU A 124 24.63 2.76 -7.24
C LEU A 124 25.68 2.04 -6.40
N VAL A 125 26.94 2.37 -6.63
CA VAL A 125 28.10 1.86 -5.88
C VAL A 125 29.08 3.00 -5.55
N ASP A 126 29.99 2.75 -4.61
CA ASP A 126 31.13 3.61 -4.26
C ASP A 126 30.78 5.10 -4.04
N ASN A 127 31.46 6.00 -4.74
CA ASN A 127 31.29 7.45 -4.61
C ASN A 127 29.89 7.91 -5.03
N ASP A 128 29.28 7.26 -6.03
CA ASP A 128 27.93 7.59 -6.46
C ASP A 128 26.92 7.27 -5.35
N ALA A 129 27.03 6.06 -4.77
CA ALA A 129 26.21 5.66 -3.63
C ALA A 129 26.41 6.59 -2.43
N SER A 130 27.66 6.89 -2.07
CA SER A 130 27.99 7.75 -0.94
C SER A 130 27.46 9.17 -1.10
N SER A 131 27.60 9.75 -2.30
CA SER A 131 27.15 11.12 -2.60
C SER A 131 25.64 11.25 -2.52
N VAL A 132 24.91 10.28 -3.10
CA VAL A 132 23.44 10.25 -3.03
C VAL A 132 22.98 10.01 -1.59
N LEU A 133 23.66 9.12 -0.85
CA LEU A 133 23.35 8.89 0.56
C LEU A 133 23.51 10.16 1.40
N ILE A 134 24.56 10.95 1.17
CA ILE A 134 24.76 12.24 1.83
C ILE A 134 23.58 13.18 1.54
N VAL A 135 23.14 13.29 0.29
CA VAL A 135 21.96 14.11 -0.05
C VAL A 135 20.73 13.65 0.73
N ILE A 136 20.42 12.35 0.70
CA ILE A 136 19.25 11.80 1.38
C ILE A 136 19.34 12.07 2.89
N VAL A 137 20.43 11.69 3.54
CA VAL A 137 20.62 11.82 5.00
C VAL A 137 20.61 13.27 5.47
N GLN A 138 21.11 14.22 4.67
CA GLN A 138 21.20 15.62 5.08
C GLN A 138 19.98 16.44 4.71
N THR A 139 19.05 15.85 3.96
CA THR A 139 17.77 16.48 3.61
C THR A 139 16.59 15.84 4.34
N ILE A 140 16.84 15.12 5.45
CA ILE A 140 15.83 14.64 6.39
C ILE A 140 15.97 15.37 7.73
N ASP A 141 14.86 15.50 8.45
CA ASP A 141 14.83 16.02 9.83
C ASP A 141 15.84 15.28 10.73
N ASP A 142 16.41 16.00 11.70
CA ASP A 142 17.48 15.46 12.56
C ASP A 142 17.00 14.35 13.52
N SER A 143 15.71 14.30 13.84
CA SER A 143 15.15 13.34 14.82
C SER A 143 15.29 11.87 14.39
N PRO A 144 14.95 11.44 13.16
CA PRO A 144 15.15 10.05 12.71
C PRO A 144 16.53 9.77 12.10
N LYS A 145 17.31 10.82 11.79
CA LYS A 145 18.48 10.76 10.91
C LYS A 145 19.52 9.72 11.31
N SER A 146 19.90 9.69 12.58
CA SER A 146 20.95 8.81 13.09
C SER A 146 20.55 7.33 13.18
N LEU A 147 19.25 7.05 13.30
CA LEU A 147 18.73 5.68 13.41
C LEU A 147 18.52 5.09 12.01
N LEU A 148 17.86 5.84 11.13
CA LEU A 148 17.56 5.39 9.78
C LEU A 148 18.82 5.17 8.94
N SER A 149 19.82 6.04 9.07
CA SER A 149 21.08 5.90 8.33
C SER A 149 21.89 4.67 8.74
N LYS A 150 21.73 4.18 9.98
CA LYS A 150 22.39 2.96 10.46
C LYS A 150 21.67 1.69 10.01
N GLN A 151 20.35 1.73 9.98
CA GLN A 151 19.52 0.59 9.58
C GLN A 151 19.49 0.39 8.06
N HIS A 152 19.65 1.48 7.31
CA HIS A 152 19.56 1.51 5.86
C HIS A 152 20.82 2.16 5.24
N PRO A 153 21.92 1.40 5.13
CA PRO A 153 23.20 1.95 4.71
C PRO A 153 23.28 2.25 3.20
N SER A 154 22.35 1.72 2.38
CA SER A 154 22.33 1.99 0.94
C SER A 154 21.31 3.08 0.59
N PRO A 155 21.59 3.93 -0.43
CA PRO A 155 20.64 4.93 -0.91
C PRO A 155 19.25 4.36 -1.21
N ALA A 156 19.19 3.24 -1.93
CA ALA A 156 17.93 2.58 -2.28
C ALA A 156 17.13 2.15 -1.04
N SER A 157 17.80 1.51 -0.07
CA SER A 157 17.12 1.03 1.14
C SER A 157 16.60 2.19 2.00
N LEU A 158 17.38 3.25 2.15
CA LEU A 158 16.98 4.41 2.95
C LEU A 158 15.86 5.19 2.28
N PHE A 159 15.97 5.42 0.97
CA PHE A 159 14.97 6.11 0.18
C PHE A 159 13.61 5.39 0.22
N LEU A 160 13.63 4.06 0.09
CA LEU A 160 12.43 3.25 0.21
C LEU A 160 11.85 3.30 1.63
N ALA A 161 12.68 3.15 2.67
CA ALA A 161 12.24 3.22 4.06
C ALA A 161 11.57 4.56 4.39
N LEU A 162 12.14 5.68 3.89
CA LEU A 162 11.57 7.01 4.08
C LEU A 162 10.22 7.18 3.37
N LYS A 163 10.10 6.73 2.12
CA LYS A 163 8.82 6.71 1.39
C LYS A 163 7.76 5.95 2.18
N LEU A 164 8.08 4.71 2.57
CA LEU A 164 7.17 3.84 3.32
C LEU A 164 6.75 4.46 4.65
N HIS A 165 7.68 5.04 5.40
CA HIS A 165 7.39 5.69 6.67
C HIS A 165 6.47 6.90 6.52
N CYS A 166 6.76 7.76 5.54
CA CYS A 166 5.99 8.97 5.28
C CYS A 166 4.58 8.64 4.76
N ASP A 167 4.46 7.63 3.90
CA ASP A 167 3.17 7.13 3.42
C ASP A 167 2.33 6.54 4.56
N HIS A 168 2.97 5.78 5.47
CA HIS A 168 2.30 5.24 6.66
C HIS A 168 1.82 6.36 7.59
N SER A 169 2.69 7.34 7.87
CA SER A 169 2.35 8.49 8.73
C SER A 169 1.18 9.30 8.16
N SER A 170 1.22 9.57 6.85
CA SER A 170 0.12 10.21 6.12
C SER A 170 -1.19 9.41 6.20
N CYS A 171 -1.14 8.08 6.04
CA CYS A 171 -2.31 7.22 6.19
C CYS A 171 -2.89 7.28 7.61
N LEU A 172 -2.04 7.23 8.64
CA LEU A 172 -2.45 7.28 10.04
C LEU A 172 -3.08 8.64 10.40
N ASP A 173 -2.51 9.74 9.91
CA ASP A 173 -3.06 11.09 10.11
C ASP A 173 -4.44 11.23 9.47
N LYS A 174 -4.62 10.65 8.27
CA LYS A 174 -5.91 10.61 7.59
C LYS A 174 -6.92 9.78 8.36
N LEU A 175 -6.52 8.59 8.83
CA LEU A 175 -7.36 7.72 9.66
C LEU A 175 -7.80 8.41 10.95
N ASN A 176 -6.87 9.06 11.66
CA ASN A 176 -7.15 9.80 12.89
C ASN A 176 -8.12 10.96 12.64
N THR A 177 -7.96 11.68 11.54
CA THR A 177 -8.88 12.75 11.15
C THR A 177 -10.29 12.21 10.89
N VAL A 178 -10.43 11.06 10.21
CA VAL A 178 -11.72 10.41 10.00
C VAL A 178 -12.31 9.88 11.31
N ARG A 179 -11.50 9.34 12.23
CA ARG A 179 -11.94 8.92 13.56
C ARG A 179 -12.45 10.10 14.39
N ASN A 180 -11.79 11.26 14.31
CA ASN A 180 -12.21 12.49 14.95
C ASN A 180 -13.55 13.00 14.39
N LEU A 181 -13.77 12.85 13.08
CA LEU A 181 -15.08 13.15 12.46
C LEU A 181 -16.18 12.23 12.99
N LEU A 182 -15.91 10.93 13.09
CA LEU A 182 -16.91 9.96 13.54
C LEU A 182 -17.25 10.11 15.02
N THR A 183 -16.26 10.49 15.84
CA THR A 183 -16.47 10.77 17.26
C THR A 183 -17.25 12.07 17.46
N SER A 184 -17.01 13.11 16.66
CA SER A 184 -17.76 14.37 16.75
C SER A 184 -19.24 14.23 16.40
N PHE A 185 -19.62 13.26 15.55
CA PHE A 185 -21.02 12.93 15.30
C PHE A 185 -21.69 12.19 16.46
N LYS A 186 -20.93 11.43 17.26
CA LYS A 186 -21.42 10.64 18.40
C LYS A 186 -21.48 11.44 19.70
N ASP A 187 -20.71 12.52 19.79
CA ASP A 187 -20.70 13.40 20.95
C ASP A 187 -21.92 14.33 20.93
N THR A 188 -22.98 13.92 21.65
CA THR A 188 -24.21 14.70 21.82
C THR A 188 -24.02 15.98 22.62
N GLY A 189 -22.94 16.08 23.41
CA GLY A 189 -22.62 17.26 24.22
C GLY A 189 -22.00 18.41 23.43
N LEU A 190 -21.38 18.13 22.27
CA LEU A 190 -20.79 19.15 21.40
C LEU A 190 -21.74 19.67 20.32
N GLN A 191 -22.87 18.99 20.06
CA GLN A 191 -23.76 19.32 18.96
C GLN A 191 -24.29 20.76 19.05
N ASN A 192 -24.43 21.42 17.89
CA ASN A 192 -24.90 22.80 17.75
C ASN A 192 -24.02 23.87 18.43
N THR A 193 -22.78 23.54 18.80
CA THR A 193 -21.82 24.52 19.30
C THR A 193 -20.94 25.08 18.18
N THR A 194 -20.42 26.30 18.38
CA THR A 194 -19.39 26.88 17.51
C THR A 194 -18.12 26.04 17.47
N LYS A 195 -17.79 25.33 18.56
CA LYS A 195 -16.68 24.37 18.60
C LYS A 195 -16.88 23.21 17.62
N TRP A 196 -18.09 22.63 17.60
CA TRP A 196 -18.45 21.58 16.65
C TRP A 196 -18.36 22.07 15.20
N LEU A 197 -18.89 23.26 14.90
CA LEU A 197 -18.79 23.82 13.55
C LEU A 197 -17.33 24.06 13.14
N SER A 198 -16.48 24.58 14.03
CA SER A 198 -15.06 24.82 13.74
C SER A 198 -14.27 23.52 13.52
N LEU A 199 -14.58 22.48 14.29
CA LEU A 199 -13.97 21.15 14.14
C LEU A 199 -14.33 20.56 12.78
N HIS A 200 -15.62 20.58 12.42
CA HIS A 200 -16.08 20.10 11.12
C HIS A 200 -15.47 20.90 9.97
N GLN A 201 -15.42 22.23 10.07
CA GLN A 201 -14.77 23.06 9.05
C GLN A 201 -13.30 22.70 8.87
N SER A 202 -12.54 22.50 9.95
CA SER A 202 -11.14 22.07 9.90
C SER A 202 -10.99 20.69 9.26
N ILE A 203 -11.86 19.74 9.61
CA ILE A 203 -11.83 18.38 9.05
C ILE A 203 -12.15 18.43 7.54
N PHE A 204 -13.21 19.12 7.12
CA PHE A 204 -13.57 19.24 5.71
C PHE A 204 -12.50 19.97 4.89
N ALA A 205 -11.87 21.00 5.45
CA ALA A 205 -10.73 21.66 4.81
C ALA A 205 -9.56 20.70 4.59
N ASN A 206 -9.31 19.78 5.53
CA ASN A 206 -8.29 18.74 5.37
C ASN A 206 -8.71 17.69 4.34
N LEU A 207 -9.96 17.22 4.36
CA LEU A 207 -10.49 16.25 3.39
C LEU A 207 -10.37 16.76 1.94
N VAL A 208 -10.74 18.02 1.71
CA VAL A 208 -10.62 18.65 0.37
C VAL A 208 -9.17 18.73 -0.09
N LYS A 209 -8.22 18.95 0.83
CA LYS A 209 -6.79 19.01 0.51
C LYS A 209 -6.15 17.66 0.17
N TRP A 210 -6.73 16.55 0.63
CA TRP A 210 -6.07 15.25 0.49
C TRP A 210 -6.05 14.70 -0.94
N ASP A 211 -6.89 15.22 -1.83
CA ASP A 211 -7.01 14.77 -3.22
C ASP A 211 -7.10 13.24 -3.34
N VAL A 212 -7.93 12.64 -2.49
CA VAL A 212 -8.08 11.17 -2.42
C VAL A 212 -9.27 10.69 -3.25
N SER A 213 -9.16 9.48 -3.79
CA SER A 213 -10.30 8.84 -4.43
C SER A 213 -11.42 8.56 -3.44
N LEU A 214 -12.66 8.53 -3.94
CA LEU A 214 -13.83 8.18 -3.13
C LEU A 214 -13.68 6.77 -2.53
N ASP A 215 -13.11 5.83 -3.28
CA ASP A 215 -12.83 4.45 -2.83
C ASP A 215 -11.90 4.43 -1.62
N TYR A 216 -10.80 5.19 -1.66
CA TYR A 216 -9.87 5.31 -0.55
C TYR A 216 -10.52 5.96 0.68
N PHE A 217 -11.35 6.98 0.49
CA PHE A 217 -12.08 7.61 1.58
C PHE A 217 -13.07 6.64 2.26
N TYR A 218 -13.79 5.82 1.50
CA TYR A 218 -14.64 4.77 2.07
C TYR A 218 -13.84 3.71 2.83
N ALA A 219 -12.67 3.34 2.33
CA ALA A 219 -11.78 2.42 3.03
C ALA A 219 -11.35 2.98 4.41
N LEU A 220 -10.98 4.25 4.47
CA LEU A 220 -10.68 4.95 5.73
C LEU A 220 -11.88 5.01 6.69
N LEU A 221 -13.09 5.27 6.17
CA LEU A 221 -14.32 5.30 6.98
C LEU A 221 -14.62 3.96 7.64
N ILE A 222 -14.43 2.86 6.91
CA ILE A 222 -14.63 1.51 7.44
C ILE A 222 -13.55 1.22 8.48
N GLN A 223 -12.28 1.42 8.13
CA GLN A 223 -11.17 1.17 9.05
C GLN A 223 -11.29 1.98 10.35
N ALA A 224 -11.80 3.21 10.29
CA ALA A 224 -12.03 4.04 11.47
C ALA A 224 -13.28 3.65 12.31
N ASN A 225 -14.24 2.92 11.73
CA ASN A 225 -15.47 2.46 12.41
C ASN A 225 -15.44 1.00 12.83
N VAL A 226 -14.55 0.16 12.29
CA VAL A 226 -14.48 -1.25 12.66
C VAL A 226 -14.18 -1.37 14.15
N ARG A 227 -15.13 -1.96 14.88
CA ARG A 227 -14.92 -2.39 16.25
C ARG A 227 -14.36 -3.80 16.21
N LEU A 228 -13.11 -3.93 16.61
CA LEU A 228 -12.49 -5.24 16.70
C LEU A 228 -13.06 -6.00 17.90
N PRO A 229 -13.35 -7.30 17.75
CA PRO A 229 -13.66 -8.15 18.89
C PRO A 229 -12.52 -8.14 19.92
N ASP A 230 -12.86 -8.30 21.20
CA ASP A 230 -11.91 -8.19 22.33
C ASP A 230 -10.69 -9.12 22.25
N LEU A 231 -10.80 -10.21 21.46
CA LEU A 231 -9.73 -11.19 21.25
C LEU A 231 -8.76 -10.83 20.12
N VAL A 232 -9.02 -9.77 19.34
CA VAL A 232 -8.17 -9.36 18.22
C VAL A 232 -7.22 -8.26 18.68
N ASN A 233 -5.93 -8.53 18.58
CA ASN A 233 -4.89 -7.54 18.84
C ASN A 233 -5.02 -6.36 17.85
N HIS A 234 -5.30 -5.17 18.37
CA HIS A 234 -5.42 -3.94 17.58
C HIS A 234 -4.18 -3.66 16.72
N ASN A 235 -2.98 -3.93 17.23
CA ASN A 235 -1.75 -3.70 16.49
C ASN A 235 -1.61 -4.67 15.30
N VAL A 236 -2.11 -5.90 15.42
CA VAL A 236 -2.10 -6.89 14.32
C VAL A 236 -3.11 -6.49 13.25
N PHE A 237 -4.29 -6.03 13.66
CA PHE A 237 -5.29 -5.53 12.72
C PHE A 237 -4.83 -4.25 12.02
N GLU A 238 -4.25 -3.29 12.75
CA GLU A 238 -3.66 -2.10 12.14
C GLU A 238 -2.58 -2.50 11.13
N VAL A 239 -1.65 -3.38 11.49
CA VAL A 239 -0.63 -3.88 10.56
C VAL A 239 -1.24 -4.53 9.32
N LEU A 240 -2.26 -5.39 9.45
CA LEU A 240 -2.92 -6.03 8.31
C LEU A 240 -3.66 -5.03 7.40
N MET A 241 -4.29 -4.02 7.99
CA MET A 241 -5.02 -2.98 7.24
C MET A 241 -4.07 -1.97 6.60
N HIS A 242 -2.87 -1.79 7.18
CA HIS A 242 -1.82 -0.91 6.67
C HIS A 242 -0.86 -1.61 5.70
N GLN A 243 -0.85 -2.95 5.62
CA GLN A 243 -0.07 -3.70 4.64
C GLN A 243 -0.52 -3.44 3.20
N SER A 244 -1.78 -3.07 2.97
CA SER A 244 -2.23 -2.51 1.70
C SER A 244 -1.96 -1.00 1.67
N PHE A 245 -0.77 -0.61 1.23
CA PHE A 245 -0.47 0.78 0.91
C PHE A 245 -1.53 1.27 -0.09
N ASN A 246 -2.31 2.28 0.31
CA ASN A 246 -3.52 2.72 -0.38
C ASN A 246 -4.69 1.72 -0.24
N PRO A 247 -5.28 1.57 0.97
CA PRO A 247 -6.46 0.73 1.18
C PRO A 247 -7.58 1.10 0.20
N THR A 248 -7.98 0.13 -0.62
CA THR A 248 -9.24 0.17 -1.36
C THR A 248 -10.36 -0.37 -0.50
N PHE A 249 -11.61 -0.07 -0.85
CA PHE A 249 -12.75 -0.67 -0.16
C PHE A 249 -12.68 -2.20 -0.18
N ALA A 250 -12.27 -2.79 -1.30
CA ALA A 250 -12.14 -4.23 -1.46
C ALA A 250 -11.14 -4.84 -0.46
N ASN A 251 -9.93 -4.27 -0.39
CA ASN A 251 -8.87 -4.76 0.49
C ASN A 251 -9.27 -4.65 1.97
N VAL A 252 -9.86 -3.52 2.34
CA VAL A 252 -10.33 -3.26 3.72
C VAL A 252 -11.50 -4.17 4.09
N SER A 253 -12.44 -4.42 3.17
CA SER A 253 -13.58 -5.31 3.39
C SER A 253 -13.12 -6.76 3.56
N GLU A 254 -12.18 -7.22 2.73
CA GLU A 254 -11.60 -8.56 2.82
C GLU A 254 -10.82 -8.77 4.13
N ALA A 255 -9.93 -7.82 4.48
CA ALA A 255 -9.18 -7.86 5.73
C ALA A 255 -10.12 -7.83 6.95
N THR A 256 -11.14 -6.97 6.94
CA THR A 256 -12.15 -6.92 8.00
C THR A 256 -12.92 -8.25 8.09
N SER A 257 -13.32 -8.82 6.97
CA SER A 257 -14.05 -10.10 6.93
C SER A 257 -13.19 -11.25 7.45
N SER A 258 -11.92 -11.30 7.05
CA SER A 258 -10.98 -12.34 7.50
C SER A 258 -10.66 -12.29 8.99
N VAL A 259 -10.87 -11.14 9.65
CA VAL A 259 -10.60 -10.94 11.08
C VAL A 259 -11.87 -11.01 11.93
N VAL A 260 -12.98 -10.44 11.45
CA VAL A 260 -14.23 -10.33 12.21
C VAL A 260 -15.10 -11.59 12.09
N VAL A 261 -15.15 -12.23 10.92
CA VAL A 261 -15.99 -13.42 10.69
C VAL A 261 -15.52 -14.63 11.52
N PRO A 262 -14.22 -14.96 11.62
CA PRO A 262 -13.79 -16.12 12.42
C PRO A 262 -14.09 -15.94 13.91
N VAL A 263 -13.98 -14.72 14.45
CA VAL A 263 -14.21 -14.45 15.87
C VAL A 263 -15.70 -14.47 16.22
N ALA A 264 -16.58 -14.06 15.30
CA ALA A 264 -18.02 -14.21 15.45
C ALA A 264 -18.43 -15.69 15.53
N VAL A 265 -17.82 -16.57 14.72
CA VAL A 265 -18.08 -18.03 14.74
C VAL A 265 -17.56 -18.67 16.04
N VAL A 266 -16.41 -18.23 16.56
CA VAL A 266 -15.88 -18.74 17.84
C VAL A 266 -16.76 -18.32 19.03
N LYS A 267 -17.25 -17.07 19.08
CA LYS A 267 -18.21 -16.64 20.12
C LYS A 267 -19.55 -17.41 20.00
N HIS A 268 -20.01 -17.68 18.79
CA HIS A 268 -21.25 -18.44 18.57
C HIS A 268 -21.11 -19.91 19.01
N ASN A 269 -19.97 -20.55 18.76
CA ASN A 269 -19.72 -21.94 19.19
C ASN A 269 -19.49 -22.06 20.70
N ALA A 270 -18.78 -21.12 21.32
CA ALA A 270 -18.59 -21.09 22.78
C ALA A 270 -19.91 -20.86 23.54
N SER A 271 -20.83 -20.10 22.94
CA SER A 271 -22.17 -19.86 23.52
C SER A 271 -23.09 -21.09 23.39
N ILE A 272 -22.92 -21.92 22.35
CA ILE A 272 -23.66 -23.17 22.18
C ILE A 272 -23.14 -24.26 23.14
N SER A 273 -21.83 -24.29 23.43
CA SER A 273 -21.25 -25.26 24.38
C SER A 273 -21.60 -25.01 25.84
N ALA A 274 -22.13 -23.82 26.19
CA ALA A 274 -22.52 -23.48 27.56
C ALA A 274 -23.97 -23.87 27.93
N VAL A 275 -24.77 -24.40 26.99
CA VAL A 275 -26.21 -24.68 27.20
C VAL A 275 -26.52 -26.15 27.53
N SER A 276 -25.52 -27.05 27.53
CA SER A 276 -25.74 -28.47 27.86
C SER A 276 -24.84 -28.96 29.00
N TYR A 277 -25.19 -28.60 30.23
CA TYR A 277 -24.79 -29.36 31.41
C TYR A 277 -25.89 -29.29 32.48
N THR A 278 -26.83 -30.24 32.43
CA THR A 278 -27.69 -30.57 33.57
C THR A 278 -26.94 -31.59 34.43
N PRO A 279 -26.55 -31.27 35.68
CA PRO A 279 -25.91 -32.24 36.55
C PRO A 279 -26.92 -33.32 37.00
N PRO A 280 -26.50 -34.59 37.14
CA PRO A 280 -27.40 -35.66 37.58
C PRO A 280 -27.79 -35.49 39.05
N THR A 281 -29.08 -35.61 39.31
CA THR A 281 -29.70 -35.62 40.64
C THR A 281 -29.17 -36.80 41.45
N GLN A 282 -28.54 -36.53 42.60
CA GLN A 282 -28.25 -37.55 43.60
C GLN A 282 -29.51 -37.79 44.43
N GLU A 283 -30.13 -38.95 44.25
CA GLU A 283 -31.13 -39.49 45.18
C GLU A 283 -30.41 -40.04 46.42
N TYR A 284 -30.90 -39.64 47.60
CA TYR A 284 -30.58 -40.22 48.91
C TYR A 284 -31.63 -41.28 49.26
#